data_AF-A0A2D9H2R3-F1
#
_entry.id   AF-A0A2D9H2R3-F1
#
_cell.length_a   1.000
_cell.length_b   1.000
_cell.length_c   1.000
_cell.angle_alpha   90.00
_cell.angle_beta   90.00
_cell.angle_gamma   90.00
#
_symmetry.space_group_name_H-M   'P 1'
#
loop_
_entity.id
_entity.type
_entity.pdbx_description
1 polymer ?
#
loop_
_entity_poly.entity_id
_entity_poly.type
_entity_poly.pdbx_seq_one_letter_code
_entity_poly.pdbx_strand_id
1 'polypeptide(L)'
;EGGYDIATLEVSQDGGDSWQLLGSYSGGNPDAPGWSKYTAPIAAGGGEVIVRFHFTADEICSNLGGPICSSTSGWDGIRVDDFVLGTAK
;
A
#
# COMPACT_ATOMS: atom_id res chain seq x y z
N GLU A 1 -4.63 11.15 10.74
CA GLU A 1 -3.74 10.01 11.04
C GLU A 1 -3.67 9.78 12.53
N GLY A 2 -3.66 8.52 12.95
CA GLY A 2 -3.34 8.09 14.31
C GLY A 2 -1.89 7.65 14.47
N GLY A 3 -0.96 8.21 13.66
CA GLY A 3 0.48 7.93 13.70
C GLY A 3 0.93 6.69 12.92
N TYR A 4 0.31 6.38 11.77
CA TYR A 4 0.74 5.25 10.91
C TYR A 4 0.90 5.70 9.46
N ASP A 5 1.92 5.17 8.80
CA ASP A 5 2.11 5.30 7.35
C ASP A 5 1.08 4.47 6.57
N ILE A 6 0.68 4.96 5.41
CA ILE A 6 -0.38 4.37 4.59
C ILE A 6 0.17 3.92 3.24
N ALA A 7 -0.17 2.70 2.85
CA ALA A 7 0.03 2.14 1.53
C ALA A 7 -1.34 1.97 0.86
N THR A 8 -1.51 2.46 -0.37
CA THR A 8 -2.72 2.21 -1.16
C THR A 8 -2.41 1.38 -2.40
N LEU A 9 -3.40 0.56 -2.78
CA LEU A 9 -3.47 -0.11 -4.08
C LEU A 9 -4.59 0.57 -4.87
N GLU A 10 -4.25 1.06 -6.06
CA GLU A 10 -5.17 1.79 -6.93
C GLU A 10 -5.11 1.23 -8.36
N VAL A 11 -6.20 1.42 -9.10
CA VAL A 11 -6.28 1.03 -10.52
C VAL A 11 -6.84 2.18 -11.36
N SER A 12 -6.30 2.36 -12.56
CA SER A 12 -6.88 3.18 -13.62
C SER A 12 -7.28 2.30 -14.80
N GLN A 13 -8.42 2.63 -15.40
CA GLN A 13 -8.93 1.99 -16.62
C GLN A 13 -9.14 3.00 -17.77
N ASP A 14 -8.57 4.19 -17.63
CA ASP A 14 -8.73 5.35 -18.52
C ASP A 14 -7.39 6.03 -18.85
N GLY A 15 -6.30 5.27 -18.89
CA GLY A 15 -4.98 5.79 -19.26
C GLY A 15 -4.29 6.61 -18.16
N GLY A 16 -4.74 6.50 -16.91
CA GLY A 16 -4.17 7.20 -15.76
C GLY A 16 -4.88 8.50 -15.39
N ASP A 17 -5.96 8.86 -16.10
CA ASP A 17 -6.73 10.08 -15.87
C ASP A 17 -7.52 10.03 -14.54
N SER A 18 -8.05 8.86 -14.19
CA SER A 18 -8.71 8.60 -12.90
C SER A 18 -8.22 7.32 -12.24
N TRP A 19 -8.29 7.30 -10.91
CA TRP A 19 -7.79 6.21 -10.08
C TRP A 19 -8.86 5.75 -9.09
N GLN A 20 -9.19 4.47 -9.14
CA GLN A 20 -10.05 3.80 -8.18
C GLN A 20 -9.19 3.17 -7.09
N LEU A 21 -9.50 3.48 -5.83
CA LEU A 21 -8.91 2.80 -4.67
C LEU A 21 -9.42 1.36 -4.59
N LEU A 22 -8.51 0.40 -4.54
CA LEU A 22 -8.79 -1.03 -4.36
C LEU A 22 -8.46 -1.52 -2.95
N GLY A 23 -7.50 -0.90 -2.26
CA GLY A 23 -7.10 -1.26 -0.90
C GLY A 23 -6.27 -0.18 -0.22
N SER A 24 -6.31 -0.15 1.12
CA SER A 24 -5.51 0.74 1.96
C SER A 24 -4.97 -0.04 3.16
N TYR A 25 -3.67 0.09 3.41
CA TYR A 25 -2.91 -0.73 4.36
C TYR A 25 -2.00 0.13 5.21
N SER A 26 -1.77 -0.28 6.46
CA SER A 26 -0.88 0.41 7.40
C SER A 26 -0.31 -0.56 8.43
N GLY A 27 0.67 -0.10 9.21
CA GLY A 27 1.17 -0.84 10.38
C GLY A 27 0.11 -1.08 11.48
N GLY A 28 -1.01 -0.36 11.45
CA GLY A 28 -2.14 -0.57 12.36
C GLY A 28 -3.12 -1.66 11.90
N ASN A 29 -2.91 -2.28 10.75
CA ASN A 29 -3.79 -3.32 10.24
C ASN A 29 -3.64 -4.62 11.07
N PRO A 30 -4.73 -5.40 11.27
CA PRO A 30 -4.67 -6.68 12.00
C PRO A 30 -3.67 -7.70 11.44
N ASP A 31 -3.34 -7.55 10.16
CA ASP A 31 -2.45 -8.43 9.41
C ASP A 31 -0.95 -8.06 9.56
N ALA A 32 -0.64 -6.91 10.16
CA ALA A 32 0.72 -6.43 10.40
C ALA A 32 1.30 -7.03 11.71
N PRO A 33 2.64 -7.23 11.80
CA PRO A 33 3.68 -6.94 10.81
C PRO A 33 3.98 -8.12 9.85
N GLY A 34 3.11 -9.14 9.79
CA GLY A 34 3.34 -10.34 8.99
C GLY A 34 3.16 -10.12 7.48
N TRP A 35 3.63 -11.07 6.68
CA TRP A 35 3.27 -11.15 5.27
C TRP A 35 1.83 -11.62 5.13
N SER A 36 1.07 -10.89 4.32
CA SER A 36 -0.33 -11.19 4.02
C SER A 36 -0.59 -11.11 2.53
N LYS A 37 -1.45 -12.01 2.04
CA LYS A 37 -1.85 -12.05 0.63
C LYS A 37 -3.19 -11.34 0.46
N TYR A 38 -3.21 -10.39 -0.46
CA TYR A 38 -4.43 -9.65 -0.82
C TYR A 38 -4.84 -9.94 -2.26
N THR A 39 -6.15 -10.07 -2.47
CA THR A 39 -6.76 -10.15 -3.80
C THR A 39 -7.74 -9.01 -3.91
N ALA A 40 -7.53 -8.13 -4.89
CA ALA A 40 -8.44 -7.02 -5.17
C ALA A 40 -9.18 -7.26 -6.49
N PRO A 41 -10.52 -7.31 -6.50
CA PRO A 41 -11.28 -7.43 -7.73
C PRO A 41 -11.19 -6.11 -8.52
N ILE A 42 -10.86 -6.20 -9.80
CA ILE A 42 -10.91 -5.08 -10.74
C ILE A 42 -12.24 -5.19 -11.49
N ALA A 43 -13.04 -4.12 -11.44
CA ALA A 43 -14.31 -4.09 -12.17
C ALA A 43 -14.06 -4.19 -13.68
N ALA A 44 -15.04 -4.75 -14.41
CA ALA A 44 -14.95 -4.82 -15.86
C ALA A 44 -14.97 -3.40 -16.44
N GLY A 45 -13.85 -2.98 -17.01
CA GLY A 45 -13.68 -1.74 -17.77
C GLY A 45 -12.87 -2.12 -19.00
N GLY A 46 -13.45 -1.92 -20.18
CA GLY A 46 -12.92 -2.42 -21.46
C GLY A 46 -11.65 -1.72 -21.97
N GLY A 47 -10.84 -1.17 -21.08
CA GLY A 47 -9.63 -0.39 -21.37
C GLY A 47 -8.35 -1.03 -20.85
N GLU A 48 -7.24 -0.31 -21.02
CA GLU A 48 -5.96 -0.64 -20.40
C GLU A 48 -6.09 -0.67 -18.87
N VAL A 49 -5.43 -1.63 -18.21
CA VAL A 49 -5.42 -1.72 -16.74
C VAL A 49 -4.06 -1.26 -16.23
N ILE A 50 -4.04 -0.12 -15.55
CA ILE A 50 -2.85 0.43 -14.91
C ILE A 50 -2.99 0.28 -13.40
N VAL A 51 -2.03 -0.36 -12.76
CA VAL A 51 -2.01 -0.54 -11.30
C VAL A 51 -0.95 0.36 -10.67
N ARG A 52 -1.31 1.01 -9.57
CA ARG A 52 -0.42 1.86 -8.78
C ARG A 52 -0.41 1.42 -7.32
N PHE A 53 0.79 1.30 -6.77
CA PHE A 53 1.02 1.26 -5.33
C PHE A 53 1.52 2.63 -4.90
N HIS A 54 0.88 3.24 -3.91
CA HIS A 54 1.27 4.55 -3.42
C HIS A 54 1.51 4.45 -1.91
N PHE A 55 2.73 4.79 -1.50
CA PHE A 55 3.09 4.86 -0.09
C PHE A 55 3.19 6.33 0.33
N THR A 56 2.43 6.68 1.35
CA THR A 56 2.48 7.97 2.02
C THR A 56 2.93 7.72 3.45
N ALA A 57 4.13 8.17 3.76
CA ALA A 57 4.61 8.30 5.13
C ALA A 57 4.43 9.75 5.58
N ASP A 58 4.18 9.95 6.87
CA ASP A 58 4.40 11.27 7.44
C ASP A 58 5.90 11.58 7.55
N GLU A 59 6.26 12.78 8.02
CA GLU A 59 7.66 13.05 8.34
C GLU A 59 8.13 12.01 9.35
N ILE A 60 9.02 11.12 8.90
CA ILE A 60 9.81 10.18 9.70
C ILE A 60 10.02 10.82 11.08
N CYS A 61 9.34 10.29 12.09
CA CYS A 61 9.27 10.80 13.46
C CYS A 61 8.17 11.83 13.79
N SER A 62 6.91 11.64 13.39
CA SER A 62 5.81 12.39 14.00
C SER A 62 5.64 12.01 15.49
N ASN A 63 6.33 12.77 16.34
CA ASN A 63 6.16 12.92 17.80
C ASN A 63 7.06 12.13 18.78
N LEU A 64 8.17 11.51 18.37
CA LEU A 64 9.15 10.94 19.31
C LEU A 64 10.57 11.37 18.95
N GLY A 65 10.99 12.52 19.50
CA GLY A 65 12.37 12.97 19.49
C GLY A 65 13.28 11.96 20.21
N GLY A 66 13.87 11.05 19.46
CA GLY A 66 14.83 10.07 19.95
C GLY A 66 15.42 9.23 18.82
N PRO A 67 16.51 8.48 19.09
CA PRO A 67 17.21 7.64 18.11
C PRO A 67 16.41 6.39 17.65
N ILE A 68 15.08 6.44 17.75
CA ILE A 68 14.12 5.31 17.75
C ILE A 68 13.29 5.21 16.46
N CYS A 69 13.36 6.16 15.53
CA CYS A 69 12.83 5.99 14.16
C CYS A 69 13.62 4.94 13.33
N SER A 70 14.56 4.26 14.00
CA SER A 70 15.02 2.89 13.74
C SER A 70 15.96 2.55 14.90
N SER A 71 15.43 2.28 16.11
CA SER A 71 16.28 1.63 17.11
C SER A 71 16.40 0.16 16.74
N THR A 72 17.54 -0.15 16.12
CA THR A 72 18.25 -1.45 16.03
C THR A 72 18.21 -2.29 14.76
N SER A 73 17.23 -2.20 13.84
CA SER A 73 17.28 -2.92 12.53
C SER A 73 16.05 -2.75 11.61
N GLY A 74 15.09 -1.89 11.94
CA GLY A 74 13.75 -1.87 11.32
C GLY A 74 13.59 -0.74 10.31
N TRP A 75 13.07 -1.07 9.13
CA TRP A 75 12.72 -0.11 8.09
C TRP A 75 11.27 0.35 8.25
N ASP A 76 11.03 1.66 8.25
CA ASP A 76 9.69 2.22 8.05
C ASP A 76 9.42 2.24 6.54
N GLY A 77 8.48 1.41 6.08
CA GLY A 77 8.19 1.25 4.66
C GLY A 77 7.31 0.05 4.34
N ILE A 78 7.00 -0.12 3.06
CA ILE A 78 6.13 -1.19 2.56
C ILE A 78 6.92 -2.21 1.74
N ARG A 79 6.47 -3.46 1.77
CA ARG A 79 6.97 -4.51 0.88
C ARG A 79 5.79 -5.11 0.12
N VAL A 80 5.97 -5.23 -1.19
CA VAL A 80 5.02 -5.88 -2.09
C VAL A 80 5.78 -6.97 -2.83
N ASP A 81 5.26 -8.18 -2.82
CA ASP A 81 5.85 -9.35 -3.48
C ASP A 81 4.75 -10.20 -4.11
N ASP A 82 5.14 -11.11 -5.01
CA ASP A 82 4.25 -12.04 -5.73
C ASP A 82 3.06 -11.34 -6.41
N PHE A 83 3.28 -10.15 -6.98
CA PHE A 83 2.24 -9.39 -7.68
C PHE A 83 1.81 -10.09 -8.97
N VAL A 84 0.52 -10.39 -9.07
CA VAL A 84 -0.09 -11.00 -10.26
C VAL A 84 -1.28 -10.13 -10.71
N LEU A 85 -1.22 -9.68 -11.96
CA LEU A 85 -2.33 -9.01 -12.64
C LEU A 85 -2.92 -9.95 -13.70
N GLY A 86 -4.21 -10.23 -13.60
CA GLY A 86 -4.91 -11.11 -14.53
C GLY A 86 -6.03 -11.90 -13.86
N THR A 87 -6.50 -12.96 -14.51
CA THR A 87 -7.45 -13.88 -13.88
C THR A 87 -6.77 -14.62 -12.73
N ALA A 88 -7.40 -14.57 -11.55
CA ALA A 88 -7.02 -15.47 -10.46
C ALA A 88 -7.14 -16.90 -11.00
N LYS A 89 -6.04 -17.65 -11.00
CA LYS A 89 -6.08 -19.09 -11.25
C LYS A 89 -6.72 -19.81 -10.07
#